data_AF-A0A955WZJ2-F1
#
_entry.id   AF-A0A955WZJ2-F1
#
_cell.length_a   1.000
_cell.length_b   1.000
_cell.length_c   1.000
_cell.angle_alpha   90.00
_cell.angle_beta   90.00
_cell.angle_gamma   90.00
#
_symmetry.space_group_name_H-M   'P 1'
#
loop_
_entity.id
_entity.type
_entity.pdbx_description
1 polymer ?
#
loop_
_entity_poly.entity_id
_entity_poly.type
_entity_poly.pdbx_seq_one_letter_code
_entity_poly.pdbx_strand_id
1 'polypeptide(L)'
;PPAPPEAEPEPLPKRFDEVRRAIDRIYGGGRQGHDPGAAKGLRRELEGVLGPRGQWSLTVCRAVFDALLAKADRRGNTAEHELNWLRLASWGLRPGFGFQGDAARVEGLWALQGAGLSHANAKANWGEWWVLWRRVAAGLDAPQQAKLFDATAPWLRPPKGPPPPGPRAHGHPEMLRMLAALERLPAPAKVQAAEWLDLHFKKVNSWWPLGRLGARAPFHGRPDDVVAPDVAAGWLQTLLGLDWAQADGADYAAVLIARVTGDPQRDVPAELRAQVARRLGEAQASSHWIELVSRATQLDEADAKRILGDALPAGLRLS
;
A
#
# COMPACT_ATOMS: atom_id res chain seq x y z
N PRO A 1 4.11 15.69 -14.27
CA PRO A 1 5.31 16.07 -13.47
C PRO A 1 6.52 15.19 -13.85
N PRO A 2 7.74 15.74 -13.94
CA PRO A 2 8.95 14.91 -13.99
C PRO A 2 8.99 14.01 -12.75
N ALA A 3 9.59 12.81 -12.86
CA ALA A 3 9.74 11.94 -11.71
C ALA A 3 10.57 12.66 -10.62
N PRO A 4 10.25 12.49 -9.33
CA PRO A 4 11.07 13.01 -8.24
C PRO A 4 12.53 12.61 -8.45
N PRO A 5 13.51 13.46 -8.08
CA PRO A 5 14.91 13.07 -8.14
C PRO A 5 15.12 11.79 -7.33
N GLU A 6 15.73 10.78 -7.96
CA GLU A 6 16.06 9.52 -7.30
C GLU A 6 17.06 9.81 -6.17
N ALA A 7 16.86 9.18 -5.01
CA ALA A 7 17.83 9.28 -3.94
C ALA A 7 19.13 8.58 -4.35
N GLU A 8 20.27 9.27 -4.18
CA GLU A 8 21.58 8.70 -4.45
C GLU A 8 21.95 7.63 -3.41
N PRO A 9 22.64 6.56 -3.82
CA PRO A 9 23.02 5.48 -2.91
C PRO A 9 24.09 5.93 -1.90
N GLU A 10 23.72 5.95 -0.62
CA GLU A 10 24.67 6.08 0.48
C GLU A 10 25.43 4.76 0.73
N PRO A 11 26.64 4.77 1.33
CA PRO A 11 27.35 3.55 1.71
C PRO A 11 26.54 2.69 2.70
N LEU A 12 26.59 1.37 2.51
CA LEU A 12 25.98 0.44 3.45
C LEU A 12 26.69 0.45 4.81
N PRO A 13 25.97 0.19 5.91
CA PRO A 13 26.59 0.03 7.23
C PRO A 13 27.68 -1.05 7.20
N LYS A 14 28.79 -0.84 7.93
CA LYS A 14 29.92 -1.79 7.98
C LYS A 14 29.51 -3.23 8.35
N ARG A 15 28.44 -3.37 9.13
CA ARG A 15 27.89 -4.66 9.59
C ARG A 15 26.87 -5.28 8.62
N PHE A 16 26.65 -4.71 7.44
CA PHE A 16 25.63 -5.20 6.50
C PHE A 16 25.91 -6.62 6.00
N ASP A 17 27.16 -7.08 5.98
CA ASP A 17 27.47 -8.47 5.67
C ASP A 17 26.93 -9.48 6.69
N GLU A 18 26.65 -9.06 7.93
CA GLU A 18 25.91 -9.89 8.90
C GLU A 18 24.45 -10.09 8.48
N VAL A 19 23.82 -9.06 7.90
CA VAL A 19 22.45 -9.14 7.35
C VAL A 19 22.40 -10.12 6.18
N ARG A 20 23.37 -10.04 5.26
CA ARG A 20 23.46 -10.96 4.12
C ARG A 20 23.60 -12.40 4.58
N ARG A 21 24.53 -12.66 5.51
CA ARG A 21 24.72 -14.00 6.09
C ARG A 21 23.49 -14.52 6.83
N ALA A 22 22.76 -13.66 7.54
CA ALA A 22 21.51 -14.04 8.18
C ALA A 22 20.44 -14.46 7.15
N ILE A 23 20.27 -13.69 6.08
CA ILE A 23 19.34 -14.01 4.98
C ILE A 23 19.76 -15.30 4.27
N ASP A 24 21.05 -15.45 3.94
CA ASP A 24 21.58 -16.66 3.30
C ASP A 24 21.40 -17.92 4.16
N ARG A 25 21.52 -17.79 5.48
CA ARG A 25 21.32 -18.88 6.42
C ARG A 25 19.87 -19.32 6.49
N ILE A 26 18.93 -18.37 6.47
CA ILE A 26 17.48 -18.64 6.56
C ILE A 26 16.87 -19.06 5.23
N TYR A 27 17.37 -18.54 4.10
CA TYR A 27 16.89 -18.90 2.76
C TYR A 27 17.92 -19.70 1.96
N GLY A 28 18.78 -20.45 2.67
CA GLY A 28 19.76 -21.36 2.11
C GLY A 28 19.31 -22.82 2.13
N GLY A 29 20.15 -23.72 1.61
CA GLY A 29 19.87 -25.17 1.58
C GLY A 29 20.21 -25.94 2.86
N GLY A 30 20.69 -25.27 3.91
CA GLY A 30 21.09 -25.91 5.17
C GLY A 30 19.91 -26.25 6.09
N ARG A 31 20.18 -26.94 7.21
CA ARG A 31 19.16 -27.35 8.21
C ARG A 31 18.23 -26.20 8.64
N GLN A 32 18.78 -25.00 8.82
CA GLN A 32 18.00 -23.83 9.24
C GLN A 32 17.12 -23.26 8.14
N GLY A 33 17.42 -23.53 6.86
CA GLY A 33 16.57 -23.12 5.74
C GLY A 33 15.24 -23.86 5.65
N HIS A 34 15.05 -24.87 6.51
CA HIS A 34 13.80 -25.61 6.65
C HIS A 34 13.21 -25.51 8.07
N ASP A 35 13.79 -24.67 8.93
CA ASP A 35 13.34 -24.48 10.32
C ASP A 35 12.41 -23.25 10.43
N PRO A 36 11.09 -23.44 10.66
CA PRO A 36 10.16 -22.32 10.85
C PRO A 36 10.57 -21.38 12.00
N GLY A 37 11.17 -21.89 13.07
CA GLY A 37 11.60 -21.09 14.22
C GLY A 37 12.71 -20.10 13.84
N ALA A 38 13.65 -20.56 13.02
CA ALA A 38 14.73 -19.73 12.49
C ALA A 38 14.19 -18.61 11.58
N ALA A 39 13.24 -18.93 10.69
CA ALA A 39 12.59 -17.93 9.82
C ALA A 39 11.89 -16.82 10.61
N LYS A 40 11.15 -17.20 11.67
CA LYS A 40 10.43 -16.26 12.55
C LYS A 40 11.37 -15.28 13.26
N GLY A 41 12.59 -15.71 13.58
CA GLY A 41 13.59 -14.90 14.26
C GLY A 41 14.30 -13.86 13.37
N LEU A 42 14.29 -14.04 12.04
CA LEU A 42 15.12 -13.27 11.12
C LEU A 42 14.90 -11.76 11.25
N ARG A 43 13.64 -11.29 11.32
CA ARG A 43 13.35 -9.85 11.45
C ARG A 43 14.06 -9.23 12.66
N ARG A 44 13.95 -9.88 13.82
CA ARG A 44 14.54 -9.40 15.08
C ARG A 44 16.07 -9.39 15.00
N GLU A 45 16.65 -10.38 14.33
CA GLU A 45 18.08 -10.45 14.09
C GLU A 45 18.56 -9.29 13.21
N LEU A 46 17.86 -9.00 12.11
CA LEU A 46 18.19 -7.85 11.25
C LEU A 46 18.09 -6.52 12.02
N GLU A 47 17.05 -6.32 12.83
CA GLU A 47 16.90 -5.13 13.68
C GLU A 47 18.01 -5.05 14.76
N GLY A 48 18.52 -6.19 15.24
CA GLY A 48 19.66 -6.21 16.17
C GLY A 48 20.99 -5.76 15.53
N VAL A 49 21.13 -5.91 14.22
CA VAL A 49 22.31 -5.47 13.46
C VAL A 49 22.16 -4.03 12.96
N LEU A 50 20.98 -3.70 12.42
CA LEU A 50 20.71 -2.46 11.69
C LEU A 50 20.03 -1.37 12.54
N GLY A 51 19.58 -1.71 13.75
CA GLY A 51 18.71 -0.86 14.55
C GLY A 51 17.24 -0.94 14.12
N PRO A 52 16.38 -0.07 14.69
CA PRO A 52 14.94 -0.10 14.44
C PRO A 52 14.60 0.03 12.95
N ARG A 53 13.76 -0.88 12.43
CA ARG A 53 13.40 -0.90 10.99
C ARG A 53 12.80 0.40 10.43
N GLY A 54 12.23 1.24 11.29
CA GLY A 54 11.70 2.56 10.92
C GLY A 54 12.78 3.59 10.60
N GLN A 55 14.03 3.32 10.98
CA GLN A 55 15.19 4.19 10.76
C GLN A 55 16.13 3.67 9.66
N TRP A 56 15.78 2.54 9.01
CA TRP A 56 16.56 2.05 7.88
C TRP A 56 16.48 3.03 6.72
N SER A 57 17.64 3.42 6.18
CA SER A 57 17.72 4.26 4.98
C SER A 57 17.22 3.52 3.75
N LEU A 58 16.95 4.27 2.66
CA LEU A 58 16.62 3.67 1.36
C LEU A 58 17.67 2.65 0.90
N THR A 59 18.97 2.97 0.97
CA THR A 59 20.03 2.03 0.58
C THR A 59 19.94 0.73 1.37
N VAL A 60 19.75 0.80 2.70
CA VAL A 60 19.62 -0.40 3.55
C VAL A 60 18.37 -1.19 3.16
N CYS A 61 17.23 -0.52 2.98
CA CYS A 61 15.98 -1.17 2.59
C CYS A 61 16.13 -1.92 1.26
N ARG A 62 16.72 -1.28 0.24
CA ARG A 62 16.93 -1.88 -1.08
C ARG A 62 17.95 -3.00 -1.06
N ALA A 63 19.03 -2.87 -0.30
CA ALA A 63 20.01 -3.95 -0.17
C ALA A 63 19.44 -5.18 0.57
N VAL A 64 18.56 -4.99 1.57
CA VAL A 64 17.83 -6.10 2.21
C VAL A 64 16.89 -6.77 1.21
N PHE A 65 16.15 -5.98 0.42
CA PHE A 65 15.29 -6.51 -0.63
C PHE A 65 16.08 -7.30 -1.68
N ASP A 66 17.21 -6.79 -2.16
CA ASP A 66 18.05 -7.46 -3.17
C ASP A 66 18.55 -8.82 -2.66
N ALA A 67 18.98 -8.90 -1.40
CA ALA A 67 19.38 -10.16 -0.78
C ALA A 67 18.23 -11.16 -0.66
N LEU A 68 17.00 -10.70 -0.36
CA LEU A 68 15.81 -11.56 -0.30
C LEU A 68 15.35 -12.01 -1.68
N LEU A 69 15.40 -11.13 -2.68
CA LEU A 69 15.00 -11.43 -4.05
C LEU A 69 15.92 -12.48 -4.67
N ALA A 70 17.23 -12.39 -4.40
CA ALA A 70 18.21 -13.39 -4.82
C ALA A 70 17.95 -14.82 -4.28
N LYS A 71 17.11 -14.95 -3.24
CA LYS A 71 16.70 -16.23 -2.62
C LYS A 71 15.20 -16.48 -2.73
N ALA A 72 14.51 -15.82 -3.66
CA ALA A 72 13.06 -15.90 -3.77
C ALA A 72 12.55 -17.32 -4.05
N ASP A 73 13.35 -18.19 -4.68
CA ASP A 73 13.06 -19.60 -4.90
C ASP A 73 12.90 -20.39 -3.58
N ARG A 74 13.54 -19.94 -2.50
CA ARG A 74 13.51 -20.58 -1.18
C ARG A 74 12.49 -19.99 -0.21
N ARG A 75 11.77 -18.93 -0.60
CA ARG A 75 10.73 -18.32 0.24
C ARG A 75 9.65 -19.34 0.64
N GLY A 76 9.38 -20.31 -0.23
CA GLY A 76 8.36 -21.34 -0.04
C GLY A 76 8.78 -22.55 0.79
N ASN A 77 9.97 -22.56 1.42
CA ASN A 77 10.44 -23.74 2.16
C ASN A 77 9.48 -24.15 3.30
N THR A 78 8.91 -23.18 4.01
CA THR A 78 7.80 -23.38 4.97
C THR A 78 6.85 -22.19 4.93
N ALA A 79 5.64 -22.33 5.47
CA ALA A 79 4.69 -21.22 5.57
C ALA A 79 5.27 -20.00 6.31
N GLU A 80 6.10 -20.23 7.33
CA GLU A 80 6.75 -19.18 8.11
C GLU A 80 7.90 -18.50 7.34
N HIS A 81 8.62 -19.22 6.47
CA HIS A 81 9.58 -18.60 5.55
C HIS A 81 8.87 -17.64 4.60
N GLU A 82 7.77 -18.08 3.99
CA GLU A 82 7.02 -17.25 3.05
C GLU A 82 6.43 -16.03 3.76
N LEU A 83 5.86 -16.21 4.95
CA LEU A 83 5.32 -15.11 5.75
C LEU A 83 6.38 -14.05 6.09
N ASN A 84 7.57 -14.45 6.54
CA ASN A 84 8.64 -13.51 6.88
C ASN A 84 9.28 -12.89 5.64
N TRP A 85 9.37 -13.63 4.54
CA TRP A 85 9.85 -13.11 3.26
C TRP A 85 8.93 -11.99 2.76
N LEU A 86 7.60 -12.19 2.76
CA LEU A 86 6.62 -11.18 2.34
C LEU A 86 6.72 -9.90 3.18
N ARG A 87 6.88 -10.05 4.50
CA ARG A 87 7.03 -8.93 5.44
C ARG A 87 8.29 -8.11 5.19
N LEU A 88 9.43 -8.78 5.03
CA LEU A 88 10.71 -8.11 4.85
C LEU A 88 10.86 -7.53 3.43
N ALA A 89 10.44 -8.28 2.40
CA ALA A 89 10.48 -7.82 1.01
C ALA A 89 9.59 -6.59 0.80
N SER A 90 8.36 -6.62 1.31
CA SER A 90 7.45 -5.46 1.25
C SER A 90 7.99 -4.24 1.99
N TRP A 91 8.68 -4.45 3.11
CA TRP A 91 9.35 -3.36 3.83
C TRP A 91 10.52 -2.82 3.01
N GLY A 92 11.38 -3.69 2.47
CA GLY A 92 12.59 -3.31 1.75
C GLY A 92 12.33 -2.59 0.42
N LEU A 93 11.24 -2.89 -0.28
CA LEU A 93 10.96 -2.31 -1.60
C LEU A 93 9.99 -1.12 -1.61
N ARG A 94 9.21 -0.87 -0.55
CA ARG A 94 8.22 0.24 -0.56
C ARG A 94 8.87 1.61 -0.90
N PRO A 95 8.19 2.51 -1.63
CA PRO A 95 6.90 2.31 -2.31
C PRO A 95 7.00 1.61 -3.69
N GLY A 96 8.18 1.12 -4.06
CA GLY A 96 8.48 0.54 -5.38
C GLY A 96 9.09 1.53 -6.38
N PHE A 97 9.44 2.74 -5.95
CA PHE A 97 10.12 3.75 -6.78
C PHE A 97 10.92 4.73 -5.91
N GLY A 98 11.67 5.61 -6.58
CA GLY A 98 12.39 6.73 -5.97
C GLY A 98 13.83 6.44 -5.55
N PHE A 99 14.34 5.26 -5.92
CA PHE A 99 15.74 4.88 -5.76
C PHE A 99 16.24 4.20 -7.04
N GLN A 100 17.53 4.39 -7.33
CA GLN A 100 18.16 3.84 -8.52
C GLN A 100 17.99 2.31 -8.60
N GLY A 101 17.47 1.83 -9.73
CA GLY A 101 17.24 0.41 -10.00
C GLY A 101 15.92 -0.15 -9.46
N ASP A 102 15.04 0.70 -8.90
CA ASP A 102 13.74 0.25 -8.38
C ASP A 102 12.85 -0.37 -9.46
N ALA A 103 12.89 0.12 -10.70
CA ALA A 103 12.15 -0.49 -11.81
C ALA A 103 12.54 -1.98 -12.00
N ALA A 104 13.84 -2.29 -11.99
CA ALA A 104 14.31 -3.67 -12.12
C ALA A 104 13.95 -4.52 -10.88
N ARG A 105 13.97 -3.94 -9.68
CA ARG A 105 13.54 -4.62 -8.45
C ARG A 105 12.05 -4.96 -8.46
N VAL A 106 11.21 -4.02 -8.91
CA VAL A 106 9.77 -4.23 -9.09
C VAL A 106 9.51 -5.31 -10.12
N GLU A 107 10.20 -5.31 -11.26
CA GLU A 107 10.07 -6.38 -12.26
C GLU A 107 10.47 -7.74 -11.70
N GLY A 108 11.58 -7.81 -10.94
CA GLY A 108 12.00 -9.03 -10.27
C GLY A 108 10.96 -9.56 -9.26
N LEU A 109 10.33 -8.67 -8.49
CA LEU A 109 9.22 -9.03 -7.60
C LEU A 109 7.98 -9.46 -8.39
N TRP A 110 7.65 -8.74 -9.46
CA TRP A 110 6.48 -8.99 -10.29
C TRP A 110 6.55 -10.35 -10.99
N ALA A 111 7.74 -10.82 -11.36
CA ALA A 111 7.95 -12.16 -11.89
C ALA A 111 7.43 -13.27 -10.95
N LEU A 112 7.37 -13.02 -9.65
CA LEU A 112 6.83 -13.96 -8.65
C LEU A 112 5.29 -13.91 -8.55
N GLN A 113 4.65 -12.87 -9.08
CA GLN A 113 3.20 -12.64 -8.92
C GLN A 113 2.38 -13.80 -9.47
N GLY A 114 2.75 -14.33 -10.63
CA GLY A 114 2.02 -15.41 -11.30
C GLY A 114 2.07 -16.75 -10.56
N ALA A 115 3.16 -17.01 -9.83
CA ALA A 115 3.30 -18.21 -9.01
C ALA A 115 2.44 -18.14 -7.72
N GLY A 116 2.08 -16.94 -7.27
CA GLY A 116 1.30 -16.74 -6.06
C GLY A 116 2.02 -17.20 -4.78
N LEU A 117 1.21 -17.58 -3.79
CA LEU A 117 1.68 -18.16 -2.53
C LEU A 117 1.97 -19.65 -2.68
N SER A 118 3.16 -20.04 -2.25
CA SER A 118 3.59 -21.43 -2.09
C SER A 118 2.77 -22.13 -1.00
N HIS A 119 2.40 -21.39 0.06
CA HIS A 119 1.59 -21.89 1.19
C HIS A 119 0.22 -21.22 1.23
N ALA A 120 -0.54 -21.30 0.13
CA ALA A 120 -1.85 -20.66 0.00
C ALA A 120 -2.92 -21.14 1.02
N ASN A 121 -2.72 -22.28 1.68
CA ASN A 121 -3.58 -22.74 2.79
C ASN A 121 -3.26 -22.04 4.12
N ALA A 122 -2.10 -21.40 4.25
CA ALA A 122 -1.73 -20.63 5.42
C ALA A 122 -2.39 -19.23 5.37
N LYS A 123 -3.50 -19.07 6.10
CA LYS A 123 -4.30 -17.84 6.09
C LYS A 123 -3.50 -16.56 6.40
N ALA A 124 -2.49 -16.66 7.26
CA ALA A 124 -1.63 -15.53 7.62
C ALA A 124 -0.84 -14.99 6.41
N ASN A 125 -0.44 -15.85 5.48
CA ASN A 125 0.38 -15.49 4.33
C ASN A 125 -0.42 -14.62 3.34
N TRP A 126 -1.72 -14.84 3.22
CA TRP A 126 -2.58 -14.01 2.38
C TRP A 126 -2.63 -12.56 2.85
N GLY A 127 -2.69 -12.31 4.16
CA GLY A 127 -2.65 -10.93 4.67
C GLY A 127 -1.39 -10.20 4.20
N GLU A 128 -0.23 -10.82 4.39
CA GLU A 128 1.06 -10.24 4.00
C GLU A 128 1.26 -10.19 2.48
N TRP A 129 0.63 -11.08 1.72
CA TRP A 129 0.58 -11.01 0.25
C TRP A 129 -0.07 -9.72 -0.23
N TRP A 130 -1.24 -9.38 0.31
CA TRP A 130 -1.94 -8.14 -0.05
C TRP A 130 -1.20 -6.90 0.46
N VAL A 131 -0.62 -6.96 1.67
CA VAL A 131 0.23 -5.89 2.20
C VAL A 131 1.45 -5.64 1.31
N LEU A 132 2.08 -6.71 0.81
CA LEU A 132 3.21 -6.59 -0.11
C LEU A 132 2.83 -5.80 -1.35
N TRP A 133 1.77 -6.22 -2.05
CA TRP A 133 1.33 -5.54 -3.27
C TRP A 133 0.85 -4.12 -3.01
N ARG A 134 0.14 -3.87 -1.90
CA ARG A 134 -0.25 -2.52 -1.46
C ARG A 134 0.97 -1.61 -1.32
N ARG A 135 2.02 -2.10 -0.63
CA ARG A 135 3.22 -1.31 -0.33
C ARG A 135 4.07 -1.00 -1.55
N VAL A 136 4.02 -1.81 -2.60
CA VAL A 136 4.80 -1.59 -3.83
C VAL A 136 3.95 -1.07 -4.99
N ALA A 137 2.66 -0.83 -4.78
CA ALA A 137 1.70 -0.48 -5.83
C ALA A 137 2.13 0.73 -6.67
N ALA A 138 2.83 1.70 -6.05
CA ALA A 138 3.29 2.89 -6.76
C ALA A 138 4.39 2.62 -7.79
N GLY A 139 5.18 1.55 -7.59
CA GLY A 139 6.15 1.06 -8.56
C GLY A 139 5.51 0.30 -9.73
N LEU A 140 4.28 -0.21 -9.58
CA LEU A 140 3.61 -1.00 -10.60
C LEU A 140 2.99 -0.14 -11.69
N ASP A 141 3.13 -0.56 -12.95
CA ASP A 141 2.46 0.06 -14.09
C ASP A 141 0.94 -0.22 -14.11
N ALA A 142 0.22 0.42 -15.05
CA ALA A 142 -1.23 0.28 -15.13
C ALA A 142 -1.69 -1.17 -15.44
N PRO A 143 -1.10 -1.89 -16.42
CA PRO A 143 -1.40 -3.32 -16.62
C PRO A 143 -1.18 -4.20 -15.39
N GLN A 144 -0.09 -3.98 -14.65
CA GLN A 144 0.21 -4.71 -13.42
C GLN A 144 -0.84 -4.45 -12.33
N GLN A 145 -1.22 -3.19 -12.13
CA GLN A 145 -2.29 -2.83 -11.18
C GLN A 145 -3.66 -3.41 -11.60
N ALA A 146 -4.01 -3.38 -12.89
CA ALA A 146 -5.24 -4.00 -13.40
C ALA A 146 -5.27 -5.51 -13.13
N LYS A 147 -4.15 -6.21 -13.32
CA LYS A 147 -4.05 -7.65 -13.01
C LYS A 147 -4.28 -7.95 -11.52
N LEU A 148 -3.78 -7.09 -10.63
CA LEU A 148 -4.04 -7.22 -9.19
C LEU A 148 -5.51 -6.97 -8.86
N PHE A 149 -6.14 -5.97 -9.50
CA PHE A 149 -7.57 -5.72 -9.36
C PHE A 149 -8.39 -6.96 -9.73
N ASP A 150 -8.14 -7.53 -10.91
CA ASP A 150 -8.83 -8.72 -11.41
C ASP A 150 -8.65 -9.94 -10.48
N ALA A 151 -7.47 -10.10 -9.88
CA ALA A 151 -7.18 -11.19 -8.95
C ALA A 151 -8.03 -11.14 -7.67
N THR A 152 -8.52 -9.95 -7.27
CA THR A 152 -9.39 -9.80 -6.10
C THR A 152 -10.87 -10.01 -6.41
N ALA A 153 -11.28 -9.80 -7.67
CA ALA A 153 -12.68 -9.79 -8.07
C ALA A 153 -13.45 -11.05 -7.65
N PRO A 154 -12.91 -12.29 -7.77
CA PRO A 154 -13.63 -13.50 -7.36
C PRO A 154 -13.94 -13.59 -5.87
N TRP A 155 -13.22 -12.83 -5.03
CA TRP A 155 -13.32 -12.87 -3.57
C TRP A 155 -14.12 -11.71 -2.98
N LEU A 156 -14.21 -10.60 -3.71
CA LEU A 156 -14.84 -9.36 -3.25
C LEU A 156 -16.18 -9.06 -3.94
N ARG A 157 -16.41 -9.57 -5.15
CA ARG A 157 -17.72 -9.39 -5.80
C ARG A 157 -18.79 -10.26 -5.13
N PRO A 158 -20.08 -9.88 -5.21
CA PRO A 158 -21.17 -10.77 -4.84
C PRO A 158 -21.03 -12.12 -5.55
N PRO A 159 -21.14 -13.25 -4.84
CA PRO A 159 -20.90 -14.56 -5.42
C PRO A 159 -21.88 -14.83 -6.56
N LYS A 160 -21.34 -15.12 -7.74
CA LYS A 160 -22.09 -15.58 -8.92
C LYS A 160 -21.62 -17.00 -9.24
N GLY A 161 -22.13 -17.97 -8.49
CA GLY A 161 -21.79 -19.39 -8.64
C GLY A 161 -20.73 -19.91 -7.66
N PRO A 162 -20.19 -21.12 -7.89
CA PRO A 162 -19.22 -21.74 -7.00
C PRO A 162 -17.91 -20.95 -6.93
N PRO A 163 -17.14 -21.07 -5.83
CA PRO A 163 -15.85 -20.43 -5.72
C PRO A 163 -14.91 -20.89 -6.84
N PRO A 164 -13.92 -20.06 -7.23
CA PRO A 164 -12.89 -20.48 -8.17
C PRO A 164 -12.18 -21.75 -7.70
N PRO A 165 -11.75 -22.63 -8.64
CA PRO A 165 -10.94 -23.78 -8.28
C PRO A 165 -9.61 -23.32 -7.64
N GLY A 166 -9.11 -24.11 -6.70
CA GLY A 166 -7.85 -23.84 -6.00
C GLY A 166 -8.04 -23.28 -4.58
N PRO A 167 -6.93 -22.84 -3.94
CA PRO A 167 -6.94 -22.38 -2.57
C PRO A 167 -7.73 -21.07 -2.44
N ARG A 168 -8.54 -20.98 -1.38
CA ARG A 168 -9.31 -19.77 -1.07
C ARG A 168 -8.38 -18.64 -0.66
N ALA A 169 -8.53 -17.48 -1.28
CA ALA A 169 -7.83 -16.28 -0.81
C ALA A 169 -8.43 -15.74 0.50
N HIS A 170 -7.55 -15.36 1.44
CA HIS A 170 -7.90 -14.81 2.75
C HIS A 170 -7.46 -13.34 2.89
N GLY A 171 -7.79 -12.69 4.02
CA GLY A 171 -7.35 -11.31 4.29
C GLY A 171 -8.12 -10.23 3.52
N HIS A 172 -9.46 -10.29 3.49
CA HIS A 172 -10.30 -9.33 2.74
C HIS A 172 -10.04 -7.87 3.14
N PRO A 173 -9.80 -7.50 4.42
CA PRO A 173 -9.45 -6.12 4.76
C PRO A 173 -8.20 -5.63 4.04
N GLU A 174 -7.16 -6.46 3.95
CA GLU A 174 -5.93 -6.10 3.24
C GLU A 174 -6.09 -6.16 1.71
N MET A 175 -6.96 -7.03 1.17
CA MET A 175 -7.33 -6.96 -0.26
C MET A 175 -7.91 -5.59 -0.62
N LEU A 176 -8.86 -5.10 0.19
CA LEU A 176 -9.53 -3.82 -0.06
C LEU A 176 -8.56 -2.64 0.13
N ARG A 177 -7.66 -2.72 1.11
CA ARG A 177 -6.58 -1.73 1.26
C ARG A 177 -5.59 -1.76 0.11
N MET A 178 -5.29 -2.93 -0.44
CA MET A 178 -4.46 -3.08 -1.64
C MET A 178 -5.14 -2.46 -2.85
N LEU A 179 -6.42 -2.77 -3.11
CA LEU A 179 -7.20 -2.17 -4.19
C LEU A 179 -7.20 -0.65 -4.15
N ALA A 180 -7.38 -0.07 -2.97
CA ALA A 180 -7.38 1.36 -2.79
C ALA A 180 -6.02 2.02 -3.05
N ALA A 181 -4.92 1.26 -2.99
CA ALA A 181 -3.58 1.75 -3.37
C ALA A 181 -3.31 1.65 -4.88
N LEU A 182 -4.20 1.06 -5.68
CA LEU A 182 -4.05 0.91 -7.13
C LEU A 182 -4.50 2.19 -7.87
N GLU A 183 -3.75 3.27 -7.70
CA GLU A 183 -4.16 4.59 -8.22
C GLU A 183 -4.13 4.73 -9.75
N ARG A 184 -3.44 3.82 -10.47
CA ARG A 184 -3.41 3.78 -11.94
C ARG A 184 -4.54 2.95 -12.55
N LEU A 185 -5.50 2.51 -11.71
CA LEU A 185 -6.75 1.94 -12.22
C LEU A 185 -7.58 3.03 -12.92
N PRO A 186 -8.26 2.69 -14.02
CA PRO A 186 -9.19 3.61 -14.66
C PRO A 186 -10.38 3.91 -13.72
N ALA A 187 -10.97 5.10 -13.86
CA ALA A 187 -12.06 5.57 -13.00
C ALA A 187 -13.21 4.56 -12.81
N PRO A 188 -13.73 3.86 -13.85
CA PRO A 188 -14.78 2.85 -13.65
C PRO A 188 -14.37 1.69 -12.73
N ALA A 189 -13.11 1.26 -12.79
CA ALA A 189 -12.60 0.21 -11.90
C ALA A 189 -12.51 0.69 -10.44
N LYS A 190 -12.19 1.97 -10.22
CA LYS A 190 -12.23 2.57 -8.88
C LYS A 190 -13.64 2.66 -8.32
N VAL A 191 -14.63 2.96 -9.16
CA VAL A 191 -16.05 2.93 -8.76
C VAL A 191 -16.46 1.52 -8.35
N GLN A 192 -16.12 0.53 -9.16
CA GLN A 192 -16.38 -0.87 -8.84
C GLN A 192 -15.67 -1.32 -7.55
N ALA A 193 -14.43 -0.88 -7.30
CA ALA A 193 -13.74 -1.15 -6.04
C ALA A 193 -14.47 -0.57 -4.83
N ALA A 194 -15.06 0.63 -4.97
CA ALA A 194 -15.84 1.27 -3.91
C ALA A 194 -17.14 0.51 -3.61
N GLU A 195 -17.82 -0.02 -4.64
CA GLU A 195 -18.97 -0.91 -4.46
C GLU A 195 -18.59 -2.17 -3.67
N TRP A 196 -17.44 -2.77 -3.97
CA TRP A 196 -16.96 -3.93 -3.23
C TRP A 196 -16.58 -3.61 -1.78
N LEU A 197 -16.06 -2.40 -1.54
CA LEU A 197 -15.77 -1.90 -0.20
C LEU A 197 -17.04 -1.81 0.63
N ASP A 198 -18.12 -1.25 0.09
CA ASP A 198 -19.40 -1.12 0.79
C ASP A 198 -19.96 -2.47 1.25
N LEU A 199 -19.95 -3.47 0.35
CA LEU A 199 -20.34 -4.85 0.67
C LEU A 199 -19.53 -5.48 1.82
N HIS A 200 -18.30 -5.02 2.01
CA HIS A 200 -17.34 -5.56 2.97
C HIS A 200 -17.06 -4.62 4.14
N PHE A 201 -17.79 -3.50 4.24
CA PHE A 201 -17.44 -2.41 5.14
C PHE A 201 -17.35 -2.88 6.60
N LYS A 202 -18.30 -3.73 7.05
CA LYS A 202 -18.28 -4.32 8.41
C LYS A 202 -17.00 -5.10 8.74
N LYS A 203 -16.30 -5.66 7.74
CA LYS A 203 -15.05 -6.40 7.93
C LYS A 203 -13.82 -5.50 7.90
N VAL A 204 -13.86 -4.42 7.12
CA VAL A 204 -12.76 -3.45 7.01
C VAL A 204 -12.77 -2.51 8.19
N ASN A 205 -13.97 -2.08 8.60
CA ASN A 205 -14.24 -1.11 9.65
C ASN A 205 -13.37 0.15 9.54
N SER A 206 -13.20 0.66 8.32
CA SER A 206 -12.37 1.83 8.04
C SER A 206 -12.76 2.45 6.70
N TRP A 207 -12.88 3.77 6.65
CA TRP A 207 -13.20 4.55 5.44
C TRP A 207 -11.97 4.97 4.63
N TRP A 208 -10.77 4.69 5.15
CA TRP A 208 -9.51 4.95 4.45
C TRP A 208 -9.49 4.45 2.99
N PRO A 209 -9.99 3.24 2.65
CA PRO A 209 -9.97 2.77 1.26
C PRO A 209 -10.82 3.64 0.33
N LEU A 210 -11.98 4.13 0.80
CA LEU A 210 -12.83 5.02 0.01
C LEU A 210 -12.13 6.36 -0.24
N GLY A 211 -11.50 6.91 0.80
CA GLY A 211 -10.71 8.14 0.70
C GLY A 211 -9.60 8.05 -0.36
N ARG A 212 -8.89 6.92 -0.39
CA ARG A 212 -7.83 6.65 -1.39
C ARG A 212 -8.40 6.48 -2.81
N LEU A 213 -9.48 5.72 -2.98
CA LEU A 213 -10.14 5.55 -4.30
C LEU A 213 -10.66 6.88 -4.86
N GLY A 214 -11.18 7.74 -3.98
CA GLY A 214 -11.74 9.04 -4.33
C GLY A 214 -10.74 10.20 -4.28
N ALA A 215 -9.46 9.97 -3.99
CA ALA A 215 -8.48 11.03 -3.83
C ALA A 215 -8.38 11.91 -5.09
N ARG A 216 -8.48 13.24 -4.91
CA ARG A 216 -8.43 14.21 -6.02
C ARG A 216 -7.01 14.47 -6.54
N ALA A 217 -6.04 14.34 -5.65
CA ALA A 217 -4.62 14.40 -5.95
C ALA A 217 -4.01 13.04 -5.59
N PRO A 218 -3.94 12.10 -6.56
CA PRO A 218 -3.28 10.81 -6.38
C PRO A 218 -1.82 10.98 -5.95
N PHE A 219 -1.32 10.02 -5.17
CA PHE A 219 0.08 9.95 -4.75
C PHE A 219 1.02 9.55 -5.90
N HIS A 220 0.61 8.60 -6.76
CA HIS A 220 1.39 8.07 -7.88
C HIS A 220 0.56 7.79 -9.14
N GLY A 221 -0.77 7.88 -9.06
CA GLY A 221 -1.67 7.80 -10.20
C GLY A 221 -1.63 9.06 -11.08
N ARG A 222 -2.18 8.98 -12.28
CA ARG A 222 -2.32 10.16 -13.14
C ARG A 222 -3.53 10.99 -12.71
N PRO A 223 -3.51 12.32 -12.89
CA PRO A 223 -4.69 13.15 -12.69
C PRO A 223 -5.94 12.64 -13.43
N ASP A 224 -5.76 12.06 -14.62
CA ASP A 224 -6.86 11.56 -15.47
C ASP A 224 -7.47 10.25 -14.95
N ASP A 225 -6.80 9.54 -14.03
CA ASP A 225 -7.29 8.28 -13.48
C ASP A 225 -8.31 8.51 -12.34
N VAL A 226 -8.50 9.75 -11.87
CA VAL A 226 -9.44 10.04 -10.76
C VAL A 226 -10.89 9.81 -11.18
N VAL A 227 -11.74 9.39 -10.24
CA VAL A 227 -13.18 9.29 -10.51
C VAL A 227 -13.78 10.67 -10.78
N ALA A 228 -14.86 10.73 -11.56
CA ALA A 228 -15.52 11.99 -11.90
C ALA A 228 -15.98 12.78 -10.66
N PRO A 229 -16.03 14.13 -10.70
CA PRO A 229 -16.37 14.95 -9.55
C PRO A 229 -17.74 14.66 -8.93
N ASP A 230 -18.73 14.27 -9.73
CA ASP A 230 -20.08 13.90 -9.30
C ASP A 230 -20.09 12.60 -8.50
N VAL A 231 -19.34 11.59 -8.95
CA VAL A 231 -19.14 10.34 -8.21
C VAL A 231 -18.44 10.60 -6.87
N ALA A 232 -17.36 11.39 -6.90
CA ALA A 232 -16.64 11.78 -5.70
C ALA A 232 -17.53 12.58 -4.72
N ALA A 233 -18.37 13.47 -5.23
CA ALA A 233 -19.33 14.24 -4.44
C ALA A 233 -20.35 13.33 -3.75
N GLY A 234 -20.85 12.30 -4.44
CA GLY A 234 -21.76 11.30 -3.85
C GLY A 234 -21.11 10.57 -2.68
N TRP A 235 -19.86 10.10 -2.83
CA TRP A 235 -19.11 9.48 -1.73
C TRP A 235 -18.87 10.43 -0.58
N LEU A 236 -18.56 11.69 -0.88
CA LEU A 236 -18.34 12.72 0.13
C LEU A 236 -19.61 13.04 0.92
N GLN A 237 -20.77 13.04 0.28
CA GLN A 237 -22.07 13.17 0.96
C GLN A 237 -22.33 11.99 1.91
N THR A 238 -22.02 10.76 1.51
CA THR A 238 -22.08 9.60 2.41
C THR A 238 -21.20 9.83 3.64
N LEU A 239 -19.95 10.26 3.45
CA LEU A 239 -19.02 10.54 4.55
C LEU A 239 -19.51 11.66 5.47
N LEU A 240 -20.13 12.70 4.92
CA LEU A 240 -20.74 13.81 5.67
C LEU A 240 -21.97 13.38 6.49
N GLY A 241 -22.60 12.26 6.16
CA GLY A 241 -23.71 11.69 6.93
C GLY A 241 -23.28 10.84 8.13
N LEU A 242 -22.00 10.47 8.23
CA LEU A 242 -21.51 9.57 9.27
C LEU A 242 -21.16 10.29 10.57
N ASP A 243 -21.30 9.63 11.73
CA ASP A 243 -20.65 10.08 12.96
C ASP A 243 -19.14 9.81 12.88
N TRP A 244 -18.34 10.86 12.67
CA TRP A 244 -16.88 10.77 12.55
C TRP A 244 -16.18 10.30 13.83
N ALA A 245 -16.83 10.36 15.00
CA ALA A 245 -16.27 9.79 16.22
C ALA A 245 -16.30 8.26 16.23
N GLN A 246 -17.23 7.66 15.48
CA GLN A 246 -17.41 6.20 15.41
C GLN A 246 -16.95 5.61 14.06
N ALA A 247 -16.90 6.43 13.02
CA ALA A 247 -16.55 6.02 11.67
C ALA A 247 -15.05 6.19 11.43
N ASP A 248 -14.27 5.16 11.76
CA ASP A 248 -12.80 5.15 11.61
C ASP A 248 -12.33 5.65 10.23
N GLY A 249 -11.55 6.73 10.23
CA GLY A 249 -10.94 7.33 9.05
C GLY A 249 -11.91 8.06 8.10
N ALA A 250 -13.18 8.29 8.47
CA ALA A 250 -14.15 8.97 7.62
C ALA A 250 -13.82 10.45 7.39
N ASP A 251 -13.31 11.12 8.43
CA ASP A 251 -12.81 12.49 8.41
C ASP A 251 -11.68 12.66 7.40
N TYR A 252 -10.64 11.82 7.50
CA TYR A 252 -9.51 11.88 6.59
C TYR A 252 -9.88 11.43 5.17
N ALA A 253 -10.78 10.46 5.02
CA ALA A 253 -11.33 10.11 3.72
C ALA A 253 -12.05 11.31 3.07
N ALA A 254 -12.80 12.08 3.86
CA ALA A 254 -13.44 13.31 3.38
C ALA A 254 -12.40 14.35 2.95
N VAL A 255 -11.30 14.50 3.69
CA VAL A 255 -10.17 15.38 3.30
C VAL A 255 -9.60 14.98 1.94
N LEU A 256 -9.30 13.70 1.71
CA LEU A 256 -8.72 13.23 0.44
C LEU A 256 -9.64 13.45 -0.77
N ILE A 257 -10.95 13.26 -0.57
CA ILE A 257 -11.97 13.41 -1.62
C ILE A 257 -12.32 14.89 -1.86
N ALA A 258 -12.24 15.74 -0.84
CA ALA A 258 -12.55 17.17 -0.93
C ALA A 258 -11.33 18.06 -1.21
N ARG A 259 -10.11 17.50 -1.22
CA ARG A 259 -8.86 18.24 -1.41
C ARG A 259 -8.91 19.07 -2.70
N VAL A 260 -8.53 20.33 -2.59
CA VAL A 260 -8.45 21.26 -3.73
C VAL A 260 -7.18 20.97 -4.52
N THR A 261 -7.32 20.79 -5.82
CA THR A 261 -6.20 20.56 -6.73
C THR A 261 -5.88 21.80 -7.57
N GLY A 262 -6.80 22.76 -7.65
CA GLY A 262 -6.71 23.91 -8.56
C GLY A 262 -7.19 23.60 -9.98
N ASP A 263 -7.71 22.39 -10.21
CA ASP A 263 -8.27 21.94 -11.48
C ASP A 263 -9.79 21.70 -11.34
N PRO A 264 -10.63 22.57 -11.95
CA PRO A 264 -12.08 22.46 -11.87
C PRO A 264 -12.64 21.16 -12.46
N GLN A 265 -11.91 20.45 -13.33
CA GLN A 265 -12.37 19.18 -13.89
C GLN A 265 -12.26 18.01 -12.92
N ARG A 266 -11.45 18.16 -11.85
CA ARG A 266 -11.22 17.13 -10.84
C ARG A 266 -11.86 17.47 -9.50
N ASP A 267 -11.86 18.74 -9.14
CA ASP A 267 -12.32 19.22 -7.84
C ASP A 267 -13.84 19.04 -7.67
N VAL A 268 -14.27 18.58 -6.49
CA VAL A 268 -15.70 18.53 -6.12
C VAL A 268 -16.26 19.95 -5.90
N PRO A 269 -17.60 20.18 -5.95
CA PRO A 269 -18.19 21.51 -5.81
C PRO A 269 -17.72 22.29 -4.57
N ALA A 270 -17.50 23.59 -4.72
CA ALA A 270 -16.93 24.44 -3.66
C ALA A 270 -17.81 24.46 -2.40
N GLU A 271 -19.14 24.40 -2.57
CA GLU A 271 -20.12 24.34 -1.49
C GLU A 271 -19.95 23.08 -0.64
N LEU A 272 -19.63 21.96 -1.30
CA LEU A 272 -19.42 20.68 -0.62
C LEU A 272 -18.07 20.68 0.11
N ARG A 273 -17.02 21.26 -0.50
CA ARG A 273 -15.73 21.47 0.20
C ARG A 273 -15.88 22.36 1.43
N ALA A 274 -16.66 23.43 1.32
CA ALA A 274 -16.95 24.32 2.46
C ALA A 274 -17.72 23.60 3.59
N GLN A 275 -18.61 22.66 3.26
CA GLN A 275 -19.26 21.80 4.26
C GLN A 275 -18.25 20.91 4.99
N VAL A 276 -17.33 20.27 4.25
CA VAL A 276 -16.26 19.45 4.83
C VAL A 276 -15.37 20.29 5.75
N ALA A 277 -14.95 21.47 5.30
CA ALA A 277 -14.12 22.39 6.10
C ALA A 277 -14.80 22.77 7.43
N ARG A 278 -16.10 23.11 7.41
CA ARG A 278 -16.86 23.40 8.63
C ARG A 278 -16.90 22.20 9.57
N ARG A 279 -17.22 21.02 9.04
CA ARG A 279 -17.33 19.80 9.83
C ARG A 279 -16.00 19.37 10.45
N LEU A 280 -14.89 19.56 9.74
CA LEU A 280 -13.53 19.38 10.28
C LEU A 280 -13.25 20.33 11.44
N GLY A 281 -13.71 21.59 11.34
CA GLY A 281 -13.62 22.56 12.43
C GLY A 281 -14.44 22.16 13.67
N GLU A 282 -15.68 21.72 13.47
CA GLU A 282 -16.57 21.20 14.53
C GLU A 282 -15.97 19.97 15.22
N ALA A 283 -15.34 19.08 14.46
CA ALA A 283 -14.64 17.90 14.96
C ALA A 283 -13.24 18.23 15.55
N GLN A 284 -12.83 19.50 15.58
CA GLN A 284 -11.52 19.95 16.06
C GLN A 284 -10.34 19.23 15.37
N ALA A 285 -10.49 18.92 14.08
CA ALA A 285 -9.46 18.28 13.28
C ALA A 285 -8.28 19.24 12.99
N SER A 286 -7.21 18.70 12.40
CA SER A 286 -6.01 19.46 12.04
C SER A 286 -6.33 20.69 11.19
N SER A 287 -5.73 21.85 11.51
CA SER A 287 -5.82 23.05 10.67
C SER A 287 -5.30 22.82 9.26
N HIS A 288 -4.28 21.95 9.11
CA HIS A 288 -3.75 21.56 7.80
C HIS A 288 -4.80 20.82 6.96
N TRP A 289 -5.66 19.99 7.56
CA TRP A 289 -6.73 19.32 6.83
C TRP A 289 -7.79 20.28 6.33
N ILE A 290 -8.14 21.28 7.14
CA ILE A 290 -9.03 22.38 6.72
C ILE A 290 -8.40 23.16 5.56
N GLU A 291 -7.08 23.39 5.61
CA GLU A 291 -6.36 24.05 4.54
C GLU A 291 -6.41 23.25 3.23
N LEU A 292 -6.14 21.94 3.27
CA LEU A 292 -6.16 21.05 2.10
C LEU A 292 -7.49 21.05 1.35
N VAL A 293 -8.62 21.21 2.06
CA VAL A 293 -9.96 21.25 1.43
C VAL A 293 -10.39 22.67 1.03
N SER A 294 -9.65 23.69 1.47
CA SER A 294 -9.98 25.10 1.21
C SER A 294 -9.07 25.75 0.16
N ARG A 295 -7.82 25.26 0.03
CA ARG A 295 -6.77 25.81 -0.81
C ARG A 295 -5.95 24.69 -1.43
N ALA A 296 -5.37 24.96 -2.60
CA ALA A 296 -4.48 24.03 -3.28
C ALA A 296 -3.13 23.95 -2.53
N THR A 297 -3.08 23.13 -1.48
CA THR A 297 -1.90 22.92 -0.64
C THR A 297 -1.36 21.48 -0.82
N GLN A 298 -0.05 21.30 -0.66
CA GLN A 298 0.60 19.98 -0.70
C GLN A 298 0.41 19.22 0.61
N LEU A 299 0.47 17.89 0.54
CA LEU A 299 0.45 17.04 1.73
C LEU A 299 1.80 17.09 2.43
N ASP A 300 1.79 17.03 3.75
CA ASP A 300 3.01 16.87 4.54
C ASP A 300 3.43 15.39 4.67
N GLU A 301 4.56 15.14 5.34
CA GLU A 301 5.06 13.78 5.59
C GLU A 301 4.11 12.94 6.46
N ALA A 302 3.39 13.57 7.39
CA ALA A 302 2.46 12.89 8.28
C ALA A 302 1.23 12.40 7.50
N ASP A 303 0.77 13.18 6.54
CA ASP A 303 -0.28 12.82 5.60
C ASP A 303 0.18 11.75 4.62
N ALA A 304 1.39 11.86 4.06
CA ALA A 304 1.95 10.78 3.24
C ALA A 304 1.98 9.43 4.00
N LYS A 305 2.38 9.46 5.28
CA LYS A 305 2.36 8.28 6.15
C LYS A 305 0.95 7.74 6.39
N ARG A 306 -0.05 8.61 6.56
CA ARG A 306 -1.47 8.21 6.67
C ARG A 306 -1.98 7.61 5.38
N ILE A 307 -1.70 8.24 4.24
CA ILE A 307 -2.08 7.76 2.92
C ILE A 307 -1.48 6.40 2.66
N LEU A 308 -0.21 6.15 2.96
CA LEU A 308 0.44 4.88 2.67
C LEU A 308 0.14 3.79 3.72
N GLY A 309 -0.37 4.18 4.88
CA GLY A 309 -0.59 3.29 6.03
C GLY A 309 0.70 2.83 6.71
N ASP A 310 1.85 3.36 6.30
CA ASP A 310 3.20 3.04 6.77
C ASP A 310 4.12 4.26 6.56
N ALA A 311 5.21 4.35 7.33
CA ALA A 311 6.22 5.40 7.11
C ALA A 311 7.06 5.10 5.86
N LEU A 312 7.34 6.14 5.06
CA LEU A 312 8.30 6.06 3.96
C LEU A 312 9.73 5.80 4.50
N PRO A 313 10.59 5.11 3.74
CA PRO A 313 11.99 4.96 4.14
C PRO A 313 12.69 6.32 4.23
N ALA A 314 13.63 6.44 5.17
CA ALA A 314 14.40 7.67 5.31
C ALA A 314 15.17 7.98 4.02
N GLY A 315 15.09 9.23 3.57
CA GLY A 315 15.72 9.71 2.33
C GLY A 315 14.80 9.78 1.12
N LEU A 316 13.58 9.22 1.17
CA LEU A 316 12.61 9.39 0.08
C LEU A 316 11.92 10.75 0.19
N ARG A 317 12.13 11.62 -0.81
CA ARG A 317 11.41 12.90 -0.91
C ARG A 317 10.25 12.76 -1.89
N LEU A 318 9.08 13.20 -1.47
CA LEU A 318 7.92 13.37 -2.35
C LEU A 318 8.05 14.74 -3.01
N SER A 319 8.03 14.78 -4.34
CA SER A 319 8.03 16.03 -5.12
C SER A 319 6.64 16.33 -5.65
#